data_AF-A0A644ZX05-F1
#
_entry.id   AF-A0A644ZX05-F1
#
_cell.length_a   1.000
_cell.length_b   1.000
_cell.length_c   1.000
_cell.angle_alpha   90.00
_cell.angle_beta   90.00
_cell.angle_gamma   90.00
#
_symmetry.space_group_name_H-M   'P 1'
#
loop_
_entity.id
_entity.type
_entity.pdbx_description
1 polymer ?
#
loop_
_entity_poly.entity_id
_entity_poly.type
_entity_poly.pdbx_seq_one_letter_code
_entity_poly.pdbx_strand_id
1 'polypeptide(L)'
;MVEVVGPKGSTKMRVSGPTRPESQVEVSLADARGLGLATPVRQSGDVEGTPGCKLVGPKGEVELGRGVIVASRHIHMSLEDAEKFGVKDKDIVSVQTQGERALLFNNVLVRANASFALEMHVDLEEGNAAGVKNGELVELVK
;
A
#
# COMPACT_ATOMS: atom_id res chain seq x y z
N MET A 1 -9.58 -15.98 1.48
CA MET A 1 -9.56 -14.88 2.46
C MET A 1 -9.00 -15.40 3.76
N VAL A 2 -8.37 -14.53 4.54
CA VAL A 2 -7.85 -14.79 5.89
C VAL A 2 -8.47 -13.75 6.82
N GLU A 3 -8.81 -14.14 8.04
CA GLU A 3 -9.25 -13.20 9.05
C GLU A 3 -8.04 -12.64 9.79
N VAL A 4 -7.94 -11.31 9.84
CA VAL A 4 -6.93 -10.57 10.60
C VAL A 4 -7.58 -10.13 11.90
N VAL A 5 -7.01 -10.55 13.02
CA VAL A 5 -7.53 -10.27 14.36
C VAL A 5 -6.54 -9.37 15.10
N GLY A 6 -7.02 -8.22 15.55
CA GLY A 6 -6.31 -7.31 16.43
C GLY A 6 -6.99 -7.21 17.81
N PRO A 7 -6.45 -6.41 18.73
CA PRO A 7 -6.96 -6.31 20.11
C PRO A 7 -8.42 -5.87 20.24
N LYS A 8 -8.95 -5.09 19.28
CA LYS A 8 -10.30 -4.52 19.34
C LYS A 8 -11.32 -5.28 18.48
N GLY A 9 -10.87 -6.00 17.46
CA GLY A 9 -11.78 -6.65 16.52
C GLY A 9 -11.04 -7.41 15.44
N SER A 10 -11.80 -7.87 14.44
CA SER A 10 -11.28 -8.62 13.31
C SER A 10 -11.91 -8.18 11.99
N THR A 11 -11.22 -8.47 10.89
CA THR A 11 -11.73 -8.24 9.54
C THR A 11 -11.20 -9.30 8.57
N LYS A 12 -11.96 -9.61 7.51
CA LYS A 12 -11.55 -10.57 6.48
C LYS A 12 -10.79 -9.85 5.37
N MET A 13 -9.62 -10.35 5.05
CA MET A 13 -8.73 -9.79 4.05
C MET A 13 -8.40 -10.80 2.94
N ARG A 14 -8.03 -10.26 1.77
CA ARG A 14 -7.51 -11.04 0.64
C ARG A 14 -6.05 -11.41 0.86
N VAL A 15 -5.65 -12.55 0.33
CA VAL A 15 -4.23 -12.95 0.28
C VAL A 15 -3.68 -12.52 -1.07
N SER A 16 -2.58 -11.77 -1.07
CA SER A 16 -1.87 -11.37 -2.30
C SER A 16 -0.70 -12.32 -2.54
N GLY A 17 -0.62 -12.90 -3.74
CA GLY A 17 0.42 -13.84 -4.12
C GLY A 17 1.53 -13.20 -4.97
N PRO A 18 2.65 -13.91 -5.21
CA PRO A 18 3.03 -15.21 -4.64
C PRO A 18 3.45 -15.10 -3.17
N THR A 19 3.77 -16.23 -2.53
CA THR A 19 4.35 -16.23 -1.18
C THR A 19 5.68 -15.47 -1.15
N ARG A 20 5.97 -14.85 -0.01
CA ARG A 20 7.18 -14.03 0.21
C ARG A 20 7.96 -14.53 1.44
N PRO A 21 9.24 -14.14 1.60
CA PRO A 21 10.04 -14.55 2.75
C PRO A 21 9.49 -14.11 4.12
N GLU A 22 8.75 -13.00 4.15
CA GLU A 22 8.12 -12.47 5.35
C GLU A 22 6.65 -12.14 5.10
N SER A 23 5.80 -12.37 6.11
CA SER A 23 4.37 -12.04 6.05
C SER A 23 4.16 -10.55 6.31
N GLN A 24 3.35 -9.91 5.48
CA GLN A 24 2.97 -8.50 5.61
C GLN A 24 1.46 -8.38 5.47
N VAL A 25 0.86 -7.51 6.28
CA VAL A 25 -0.57 -7.19 6.26
C VAL A 25 -0.71 -5.69 6.00
N GLU A 26 -1.27 -5.35 4.86
CA GLU A 26 -1.57 -3.97 4.48
C GLU A 26 -3.00 -3.65 4.87
N VAL A 27 -3.17 -2.62 5.69
CA VAL A 27 -4.46 -2.18 6.21
C VAL A 27 -4.66 -0.69 5.91
N SER A 28 -5.91 -0.25 5.81
CA SER A 28 -6.23 1.18 5.81
C SER A 28 -6.10 1.78 7.22
N LEU A 29 -6.16 3.11 7.36
CA LEU A 29 -6.20 3.76 8.68
C LEU A 29 -7.48 3.41 9.42
N ALA A 30 -8.60 3.31 8.68
CA ALA A 30 -9.86 2.84 9.23
C ALA A 30 -9.77 1.40 9.75
N ASP A 31 -9.17 0.49 8.97
CA ASP A 31 -8.96 -0.90 9.39
C ASP A 31 -8.07 -0.99 10.63
N ALA A 32 -6.96 -0.24 10.67
CA ALA A 32 -6.06 -0.20 11.83
C ALA A 32 -6.81 0.22 13.12
N ARG A 33 -7.67 1.25 13.02
CA ARG A 33 -8.53 1.69 14.13
C ARG A 33 -9.55 0.64 14.53
N GLY A 34 -10.12 -0.09 13.56
CA GLY A 34 -11.06 -1.19 13.80
C GLY A 34 -10.42 -2.37 14.51
N LEU A 35 -9.19 -2.70 14.11
CA LEU A 35 -8.37 -3.76 14.71
C LEU A 35 -7.80 -3.36 16.07
N GLY A 36 -7.71 -2.06 16.37
CA GLY A 36 -7.11 -1.56 17.61
C GLY A 36 -5.58 -1.58 17.58
N LEU A 37 -5.00 -1.33 16.40
CA LEU A 37 -3.56 -1.33 16.18
C LEU A 37 -3.08 0.10 15.88
N ALA A 38 -1.98 0.50 16.54
CA ALA A 38 -1.26 1.74 16.20
C ALA A 38 -0.31 1.45 15.02
N THR A 39 -0.87 1.42 13.83
CA THR A 39 -0.17 0.99 12.61
C THR A 39 0.51 2.17 11.90
N PRO A 40 1.84 2.13 11.66
CA PRO A 40 2.53 3.20 10.94
C PRO A 40 2.32 3.12 9.43
N VAL A 41 2.46 4.27 8.74
CA VAL A 41 2.57 4.33 7.28
C VAL A 41 3.97 3.89 6.85
N ARG A 42 4.07 2.87 5.98
CA ARG A 42 5.34 2.26 5.57
C ARG A 42 5.33 1.84 4.11
N GLN A 43 6.52 1.68 3.55
CA GLN A 43 6.71 1.05 2.25
C GLN A 43 6.62 -0.48 2.40
N SER A 44 6.19 -1.18 1.34
CA SER A 44 6.17 -2.65 1.36
C SER A 44 7.58 -3.20 1.62
N GLY A 45 7.69 -4.12 2.57
CA GLY A 45 8.94 -4.72 3.04
C GLY A 45 9.54 -4.02 4.27
N ASP A 46 9.12 -2.81 4.60
CA ASP A 46 9.56 -2.10 5.80
C ASP A 46 8.64 -2.42 7.00
N VAL A 47 8.87 -3.58 7.59
CA VAL A 47 8.04 -4.13 8.69
C VAL A 47 8.70 -4.04 10.06
N GLU A 48 9.89 -3.47 10.17
CA GLU A 48 10.60 -3.36 11.44
C GLU A 48 9.89 -2.39 12.40
N GLY A 49 9.71 -2.81 13.65
CA GLY A 49 9.01 -2.01 14.68
C GLY A 49 7.51 -1.82 14.42
N THR A 50 6.93 -2.58 13.49
CA THR A 50 5.48 -2.54 13.21
C THR A 50 4.71 -3.46 14.16
N PRO A 51 3.42 -3.17 14.43
CA PRO A 51 2.61 -4.06 15.24
C PRO A 51 2.39 -5.41 14.57
N GLY A 52 2.08 -6.39 15.41
CA GLY A 52 1.64 -7.73 15.03
C GLY A 52 0.12 -7.85 14.89
N CYS A 53 -0.32 -9.04 14.50
CA CYS A 53 -1.73 -9.45 14.52
C CYS A 53 -1.83 -10.98 14.53
N LYS A 54 -3.02 -11.51 14.78
CA LYS A 54 -3.29 -12.93 14.57
C LYS A 54 -3.97 -13.15 13.21
N LEU A 55 -3.45 -14.10 12.43
CA LEU A 55 -4.03 -14.52 11.17
C LEU A 55 -4.76 -15.84 11.36
N VAL A 56 -6.05 -15.89 10.99
CA VAL A 56 -6.88 -17.08 11.07
C VAL A 56 -7.30 -17.50 9.67
N GLY A 57 -6.77 -18.64 9.23
CA GLY A 57 -7.11 -19.30 7.98
C GLY A 57 -8.07 -20.46 8.18
N PRO A 58 -8.55 -21.09 7.10
CA PRO A 58 -9.51 -22.20 7.17
C PRO A 58 -8.94 -23.48 7.84
N LYS A 59 -7.62 -23.56 8.02
CA LYS A 59 -6.92 -24.76 8.53
C LYS A 59 -6.07 -24.51 9.78
N GLY A 60 -6.16 -23.31 10.37
CA GLY A 60 -5.36 -22.95 11.53
C GLY A 60 -5.12 -21.46 11.65
N GLU A 61 -4.34 -21.10 12.66
CA GLU A 61 -4.00 -19.71 12.97
C GLU A 61 -2.51 -19.54 13.26
N VAL A 62 -2.02 -18.32 13.12
CA VAL A 62 -0.65 -17.93 13.46
C VAL A 62 -0.64 -16.51 14.04
N GLU A 63 0.12 -16.30 15.11
CA GLU A 63 0.40 -14.97 15.63
C GLU A 63 1.65 -14.40 14.98
N LEU A 64 1.52 -13.19 14.42
CA LEU A 64 2.64 -12.42 13.90
C LEU A 64 3.10 -11.43 14.98
N GLY A 65 4.39 -11.40 15.29
CA GLY A 65 4.97 -10.41 16.20
C GLY A 65 5.17 -9.02 15.56
N ARG A 66 5.16 -8.94 14.23
CA ARG A 66 5.29 -7.72 13.41
C ARG A 66 4.70 -7.96 12.01
N GLY A 67 4.56 -6.91 11.21
CA GLY A 67 4.21 -7.02 9.79
C GLY A 67 2.95 -6.26 9.36
N VAL A 68 2.26 -5.59 10.28
CA VAL A 68 1.05 -4.81 9.94
C VAL A 68 1.46 -3.38 9.61
N ILE A 69 1.09 -2.90 8.41
CA ILE A 69 1.40 -1.55 7.93
C ILE A 69 0.18 -0.88 7.30
N VAL A 70 0.17 0.46 7.31
CA VAL A 70 -0.61 1.24 6.35
C VAL A 70 0.27 1.47 5.14
N ALA A 71 -0.20 1.05 3.96
CA ALA A 71 0.60 1.14 2.75
C ALA A 71 0.84 2.60 2.36
N SER A 72 2.10 3.01 2.28
CA SER A 72 2.47 4.30 1.73
C SER A 72 2.31 4.28 0.21
N ARG A 73 1.63 5.29 -0.34
CA ARG A 73 1.52 5.47 -1.79
C ARG A 73 2.88 5.52 -2.48
N HIS A 74 2.94 4.94 -3.68
CA HIS A 74 4.15 4.87 -4.49
C HIS A 74 3.80 4.61 -5.96
N ILE A 75 4.75 4.81 -6.85
CA ILE A 75 4.65 4.47 -8.27
C ILE A 75 5.67 3.39 -8.57
N HIS A 76 5.22 2.27 -9.12
CA HIS A 76 6.10 1.32 -9.79
C HIS A 76 6.36 1.82 -11.21
N MET A 77 7.63 1.79 -11.63
CA MET A 77 8.05 2.15 -12.98
C MET A 77 9.06 1.14 -13.50
N SER A 78 9.00 0.84 -14.81
CA SER A 78 10.15 0.26 -15.49
C SER A 78 11.31 1.27 -15.54
N LEU A 79 12.53 0.81 -15.83
CA LEU A 79 13.66 1.73 -16.00
C LEU A 79 13.45 2.68 -17.20
N GLU A 80 12.80 2.18 -18.26
CA GLU A 80 12.46 2.96 -19.45
C GLU A 80 11.40 4.02 -19.14
N ASP A 81 10.37 3.68 -18.36
CA ASP A 81 9.35 4.66 -17.96
C ASP A 81 9.96 5.74 -17.06
N ALA A 82 10.78 5.36 -16.07
CA ALA A 82 11.46 6.32 -15.22
C ALA A 82 12.30 7.33 -16.05
N GLU A 83 13.01 6.85 -17.08
CA GLU A 83 13.73 7.71 -18.02
C GLU A 83 12.80 8.64 -18.80
N LYS A 84 11.69 8.11 -19.37
CA LYS A 84 10.69 8.91 -20.10
C LYS A 84 10.06 10.02 -19.26
N PHE A 85 9.80 9.74 -17.98
CA PHE A 85 9.26 10.71 -17.03
C PHE A 85 10.33 11.61 -16.40
N GLY A 86 11.62 11.36 -16.68
CA GLY A 86 12.73 12.16 -16.15
C GLY A 86 12.89 12.06 -14.62
N VAL A 87 12.62 10.88 -14.06
CA VAL A 87 12.71 10.55 -12.62
C VAL A 87 13.62 9.34 -12.40
N LYS A 88 14.04 9.12 -11.16
CA LYS A 88 14.91 8.00 -10.77
C LYS A 88 14.29 7.20 -9.63
N ASP A 89 14.80 5.99 -9.42
CA ASP A 89 14.44 5.20 -8.23
C ASP A 89 14.66 6.04 -6.96
N LYS A 90 13.66 6.02 -6.08
CA LYS A 90 13.58 6.77 -4.81
C LYS A 90 13.39 8.27 -4.92
N ASP A 91 13.17 8.82 -6.11
CA ASP A 91 12.68 10.20 -6.20
C ASP A 91 11.31 10.31 -5.51
N ILE A 92 11.06 11.48 -4.91
CA ILE A 92 9.78 11.84 -4.33
C ILE A 92 9.13 12.87 -5.25
N VAL A 93 7.94 12.53 -5.76
CA VAL A 93 7.20 13.35 -6.72
C VAL A 93 5.81 13.69 -6.18
N SER A 94 5.08 14.50 -6.94
CA SER A 94 3.65 14.70 -6.76
C SER A 94 2.87 14.03 -7.89
N VAL A 95 1.62 13.68 -7.61
CA VAL A 95 0.70 13.13 -8.62
C VAL A 95 -0.64 13.86 -8.55
N GLN A 96 -1.07 14.42 -9.68
CA GLN A 96 -2.35 15.10 -9.83
C GLN A 96 -3.41 14.14 -10.36
N THR A 97 -4.54 14.04 -9.67
CA THR A 97 -5.73 13.35 -10.16
C THR A 97 -6.71 14.32 -10.81
N GLN A 98 -7.72 13.80 -11.50
CA GLN A 98 -8.74 14.60 -12.18
C GLN A 98 -10.13 14.34 -11.60
N GLY A 99 -11.14 15.09 -12.06
CA GLY A 99 -12.53 14.94 -11.64
C GLY A 99 -12.94 15.82 -10.45
N GLU A 100 -14.15 15.61 -9.96
CA GLU A 100 -14.78 16.46 -8.93
C GLU A 100 -14.01 16.44 -7.59
N ARG A 101 -13.35 15.32 -7.29
CA ARG A 101 -12.54 15.14 -6.09
C ARG A 101 -11.04 15.16 -6.40
N ALA A 102 -10.62 15.86 -7.46
CA ALA A 102 -9.21 15.95 -7.84
C ALA A 102 -8.32 16.40 -6.66
N LEU A 103 -7.20 15.72 -6.48
CA LEU A 103 -6.20 16.00 -5.44
C LEU A 103 -4.80 16.03 -6.04
N LEU A 104 -3.91 16.75 -5.37
CA LEU A 104 -2.46 16.64 -5.57
C LEU A 104 -1.88 15.77 -4.45
N PHE A 105 -1.54 14.53 -4.77
CA PHE A 105 -0.83 13.64 -3.87
C PHE A 105 0.64 14.04 -3.82
N ASN A 106 1.05 14.68 -2.73
CA ASN A 106 2.47 14.95 -2.46
C ASN A 106 3.17 13.70 -1.90
N ASN A 107 4.49 13.71 -1.83
CA ASN A 107 5.28 12.66 -1.16
C ASN A 107 5.06 11.25 -1.75
N VAL A 108 4.97 11.14 -3.07
CA VAL A 108 4.80 9.87 -3.77
C VAL A 108 6.17 9.30 -4.13
N LEU A 109 6.51 8.13 -3.59
CA LEU A 109 7.79 7.48 -3.85
C LEU A 109 7.81 6.83 -5.23
N VAL A 110 8.80 7.14 -6.06
CA VAL A 110 9.10 6.40 -7.28
C VAL A 110 9.91 5.15 -6.91
N ARG A 111 9.46 4.00 -7.39
CA ARG A 111 10.15 2.71 -7.28
C ARG A 111 10.43 2.22 -8.70
N ALA A 112 11.67 2.33 -9.15
CA ALA A 112 12.05 1.96 -10.51
C ALA A 112 12.79 0.62 -10.54
N ASN A 113 12.28 -0.34 -11.30
CA ASN A 113 12.89 -1.64 -11.47
C ASN A 113 12.57 -2.21 -12.85
N ALA A 114 13.50 -2.96 -13.46
CA ALA A 114 13.30 -3.56 -14.79
C ALA A 114 12.11 -4.53 -14.86
N SER A 115 11.68 -5.10 -13.73
CA SER A 115 10.54 -6.03 -13.63
C SER A 115 9.20 -5.37 -13.32
N PHE A 116 9.16 -4.05 -13.16
CA PHE A 116 7.94 -3.32 -12.82
C PHE A 116 7.19 -2.81 -14.05
N ALA A 117 5.88 -2.75 -13.93
CA ALA A 117 5.00 -2.06 -14.86
C ALA A 117 4.65 -0.68 -14.28
N LEU A 118 4.40 0.30 -15.17
CA LEU A 118 3.99 1.65 -14.79
C LEU A 118 2.62 1.63 -14.09
N GLU A 119 2.60 1.84 -12.78
CA GLU A 119 1.37 1.84 -11.99
C GLU A 119 1.55 2.62 -10.68
N MET A 120 0.64 3.55 -10.39
CA MET A 120 0.56 4.20 -9.08
C MET A 120 -0.31 3.35 -8.14
N HIS A 121 0.22 3.04 -6.97
CA HIS A 121 -0.46 2.27 -5.94
C HIS A 121 -0.89 3.23 -4.83
N VAL A 122 -2.20 3.24 -4.57
CA VAL A 122 -2.86 3.96 -3.47
C VAL A 122 -3.79 3.00 -2.74
N ASP A 123 -4.07 3.24 -1.47
CA ASP A 123 -5.06 2.45 -0.75
C ASP A 123 -6.51 2.85 -1.12
N LEU A 124 -7.48 2.11 -0.59
CA LEU A 124 -8.90 2.35 -0.86
C LEU A 124 -9.38 3.72 -0.33
N GLU A 125 -8.85 4.19 0.81
CA GLU A 125 -9.24 5.47 1.38
C GLU A 125 -8.70 6.62 0.52
N GLU A 126 -7.45 6.54 0.09
CA GLU A 126 -6.82 7.48 -0.84
C GLU A 126 -7.55 7.51 -2.19
N GLY A 127 -7.86 6.34 -2.76
CA GLY A 127 -8.62 6.24 -4.01
C GLY A 127 -10.00 6.89 -3.91
N ASN A 128 -10.75 6.58 -2.84
CA ASN A 128 -12.05 7.19 -2.57
C ASN A 128 -11.95 8.71 -2.31
N ALA A 129 -10.88 9.16 -1.64
CA ALA A 129 -10.66 10.57 -1.35
C ALA A 129 -10.43 11.39 -2.63
N ALA A 130 -9.68 10.83 -3.58
CA ALA A 130 -9.41 11.43 -4.90
C ALA A 130 -10.48 11.14 -5.95
N GLY A 131 -11.46 10.27 -5.65
CA GLY A 131 -12.50 9.87 -6.58
C GLY A 131 -12.00 9.01 -7.75
N VAL A 132 -10.85 8.35 -7.60
CA VAL A 132 -10.23 7.55 -8.66
C VAL A 132 -10.59 6.07 -8.58
N LYS A 133 -10.49 5.37 -9.71
CA LYS A 133 -10.72 3.92 -9.82
C LYS A 133 -9.57 3.22 -10.53
N ASN A 134 -9.49 1.89 -10.36
CA ASN A 134 -8.50 1.08 -11.06
C ASN A 134 -8.58 1.30 -12.59
N GLY A 135 -7.43 1.54 -13.20
CA GLY A 135 -7.31 1.78 -14.65
C GLY A 135 -7.47 3.24 -15.06
N GLU A 136 -7.74 4.16 -14.14
CA GLU A 136 -7.73 5.59 -14.44
C GLU A 136 -6.30 6.13 -14.52
N LEU A 137 -6.10 7.11 -15.42
CA LEU A 137 -4.83 7.78 -15.61
C LEU A 137 -4.73 8.99 -14.69
N VAL A 138 -3.51 9.22 -14.20
CA VAL A 138 -3.12 10.35 -13.35
C VAL A 138 -1.85 10.97 -13.90
N GLU A 139 -1.56 12.20 -13.48
CA GLU A 139 -0.43 12.97 -14.02
C GLU A 139 0.69 13.11 -12.99
N LEU A 140 1.91 12.73 -13.37
CA LEU A 140 3.10 13.00 -12.56
C LEU A 140 3.44 14.49 -12.65
N VAL A 141 3.56 15.13 -11.48
CA VAL A 141 3.97 16.53 -11.32
C VAL A 141 5.29 16.56 -10.55
N LYS A 142 6.28 17.23 -11.13
CA LYS A 142 7.64 17.35 -10.58
C LYS A 142 7.82 18.65 -9.81
#